data_AF-A0A920UXG3-F1
#
_entry.id   AF-A0A920UXG3-F1
#
_cell.length_a   1.000
_cell.length_b   1.000
_cell.length_c   1.000
_cell.angle_alpha   90.00
_cell.angle_beta   90.00
_cell.angle_gamma   90.00
#
_symmetry.space_group_name_H-M   'P 1'
#
loop_
_entity.id
_entity.type
_entity.pdbx_description
1 polymer ?
#
loop_
_entity_poly.entity_id
_entity_poly.type
_entity_poly.pdbx_seq_one_letter_code
_entity_poly.pdbx_strand_id
1 'polypeptide(L)'
;MRNVTYVGALAALLEIDLDTLKHLLEETFGTKKALIESNLTAIQIGYDYAREHFECPLPTRLSRLDKTADHIMIDGNTAAAFGCIYAGATVGSWYPITPSTSLFDAFGDFCKKFRTDEKSGTQNYWSSKRKTNWLPLAWRSEQHGMALVHSHRLVVLVFP
;
A
#
# COMPACT_ATOMS: atom_id res chain seq x y z
N MET A 1 14.81 17.35 -6.13
CA MET A 1 13.52 17.31 -5.41
C MET A 1 12.38 17.93 -6.25
N ARG A 2 12.25 17.56 -7.53
CA ARG A 2 11.30 18.24 -8.45
C ARG A 2 9.83 18.03 -8.04
N ASN A 3 9.47 16.81 -7.63
CA ASN A 3 8.10 16.48 -7.22
C ASN A 3 7.64 17.31 -6.00
N VAL A 4 8.56 17.56 -5.07
CA VAL A 4 8.25 18.27 -3.82
C VAL A 4 8.11 19.76 -4.06
N THR A 5 8.95 20.33 -4.92
CA THR A 5 8.78 21.72 -5.40
C THR A 5 7.47 21.91 -6.14
N TYR A 6 7.05 20.94 -6.96
CA TYR A 6 5.75 20.97 -7.62
C TYR A 6 4.59 20.99 -6.63
N VAL A 7 4.66 20.19 -5.55
CA VAL A 7 3.66 20.22 -4.46
C VAL A 7 3.62 21.60 -3.77
N GLY A 8 4.78 22.23 -3.55
CA GLY A 8 4.83 23.59 -3.00
C GLY A 8 4.12 24.63 -3.88
N ALA A 9 4.32 24.57 -5.19
CA ALA A 9 3.61 25.44 -6.13
C ALA A 9 2.10 25.21 -6.11
N LEU A 10 1.66 23.94 -6.09
CA LEU A 10 0.24 23.61 -5.94
C LEU A 10 -0.35 24.11 -4.62
N ALA A 11 0.44 24.10 -3.54
CA ALA A 11 -0.01 24.61 -2.25
C ALA A 11 -0.33 26.10 -2.29
N ALA A 12 0.48 26.90 -2.99
CA ALA A 12 0.20 28.32 -3.21
C ALA A 12 -1.07 28.53 -4.08
N LEU A 13 -1.20 27.76 -5.15
CA LEU A 13 -2.31 27.90 -6.11
C LEU A 13 -3.66 27.50 -5.52
N LEU A 14 -3.70 26.42 -4.74
CA LEU A 14 -4.93 25.82 -4.21
C LEU A 14 -5.24 26.20 -2.76
N GLU A 15 -4.43 27.07 -2.16
CA GLU A 15 -4.54 27.49 -0.76
C GLU A 15 -4.44 26.28 0.21
N ILE A 16 -3.47 25.39 -0.04
CA ILE A 16 -3.17 24.27 0.87
C ILE A 16 -2.32 24.78 2.03
N ASP A 17 -2.73 24.39 3.23
CA ASP A 17 -2.00 24.68 4.46
C ASP A 17 -0.60 24.04 4.48
N LEU A 18 0.43 24.88 4.59
CA LEU A 18 1.83 24.45 4.66
C LEU A 18 2.15 23.66 5.92
N ASP A 19 1.45 23.93 7.04
CA ASP A 19 1.63 23.18 8.28
C ASP A 19 1.14 21.73 8.11
N THR A 20 0.05 21.53 7.38
CA THR A 20 -0.43 20.19 6.98
C THR A 20 0.61 19.45 6.12
N LEU A 21 1.24 20.12 5.16
CA LEU A 21 2.31 19.50 4.35
C LEU A 21 3.54 19.13 5.17
N LYS A 22 3.92 20.00 6.12
CA LYS A 22 5.02 19.74 7.04
C LYS A 22 4.74 18.50 7.90
N HIS A 23 3.53 18.40 8.47
CA HIS A 23 3.12 17.23 9.25
C HIS A 23 3.20 15.93 8.42
N LEU A 24 2.71 15.94 7.18
CA LEU A 24 2.79 14.77 6.29
C LEU A 24 4.23 14.35 5.97
N LEU A 25 5.14 15.31 5.81
CA LEU A 25 6.57 15.02 5.62
C LEU A 25 7.19 14.40 6.88
N GLU A 26 6.83 14.91 8.05
CA GLU A 26 7.29 14.37 9.34
C GLU A 26 6.77 12.94 9.57
N GLU A 27 5.52 12.64 9.22
CA GLU A 27 4.98 11.28 9.28
C GLU A 27 5.69 10.32 8.31
N THR A 28 5.95 10.79 7.09
CA THR A 28 6.55 9.95 6.03
C THR A 28 8.04 9.71 6.24
N PHE A 29 8.77 10.73 6.70
CA PHE A 29 10.23 10.73 6.78
C PHE A 29 10.78 10.95 8.19
N GLY A 30 9.98 10.81 9.25
CA GLY A 30 10.35 11.15 10.63
C GLY A 30 11.66 10.55 11.15
N THR A 31 12.08 9.41 10.59
CA THR A 31 13.36 8.76 10.91
C THR A 31 14.58 9.38 10.23
N LYS A 32 14.39 10.21 9.20
CA LYS A 32 15.43 10.79 8.33
C LYS A 32 15.37 12.32 8.31
N LYS A 33 15.78 12.96 9.42
CA LYS A 33 15.74 14.43 9.62
C LYS A 33 16.33 15.24 8.45
N ALA A 34 17.47 14.81 7.90
CA ALA A 34 18.10 15.51 6.78
C ALA A 34 17.22 15.56 5.51
N LEU A 35 16.35 14.57 5.29
CA LEU A 35 15.40 14.60 4.19
C LEU A 35 14.25 15.57 4.46
N ILE A 36 13.84 15.76 5.71
CA ILE A 36 12.74 16.66 6.07
C ILE A 36 13.12 18.11 5.74
N GLU A 37 14.28 18.57 6.22
CA GLU A 37 14.75 19.95 5.99
C GLU A 37 14.89 20.27 4.49
N SER A 38 15.49 19.32 3.75
CA SER A 38 15.66 19.42 2.31
C SER A 38 14.30 19.54 1.59
N ASN A 39 13.34 18.68 1.94
CA ASN A 39 12.01 18.70 1.33
C ASN A 39 11.19 19.94 1.70
N LEU A 40 11.28 20.42 2.94
CA LEU A 40 10.62 21.68 3.35
C LEU A 40 11.15 22.87 2.57
N THR A 41 12.46 22.93 2.35
CA THR A 41 13.08 23.98 1.52
C THR A 41 12.55 23.89 0.08
N ALA A 42 12.42 22.68 -0.47
CA ALA A 42 11.88 22.48 -1.81
C ALA A 42 10.40 22.91 -1.92
N ILE A 43 9.57 22.66 -0.90
CA ILE A 43 8.18 23.14 -0.82
C ILE A 43 8.17 24.67 -0.83
N GLN A 44 8.99 25.31 0.02
CA GLN A 44 9.02 26.76 0.14
C GLN A 44 9.41 27.43 -1.18
N ILE A 45 10.44 26.93 -1.85
CA ILE A 45 10.86 27.43 -3.17
C ILE A 45 9.71 27.36 -4.19
N GLY A 46 8.97 26.25 -4.22
CA GLY A 46 7.84 26.08 -5.13
C GLY A 46 6.68 27.00 -4.80
N TYR A 47 6.39 27.17 -3.51
CA TYR A 47 5.34 28.04 -3.01
C TYR A 47 5.61 29.52 -3.33
N ASP A 48 6.82 29.99 -3.05
CA ASP A 48 7.23 31.38 -3.31
C ASP A 48 7.24 31.67 -4.81
N TYR A 49 7.83 30.77 -5.61
CA TYR A 49 7.84 30.91 -7.06
C TYR A 49 6.43 31.05 -7.63
N ALA A 50 5.47 30.25 -7.14
CA ALA A 50 4.10 30.31 -7.63
C ALA A 50 3.41 31.64 -7.26
N ARG A 51 3.64 32.17 -6.06
CA ARG A 51 3.10 33.47 -5.63
C ARG A 51 3.70 34.66 -6.37
N GLU A 52 4.95 34.54 -6.80
CA GLU A 52 5.64 35.59 -7.56
C GLU A 52 5.24 35.62 -9.04
N HIS A 53 4.95 34.45 -9.64
CA HIS A 53 4.79 34.31 -11.09
C HIS A 53 3.35 34.05 -11.56
N PHE A 54 2.43 33.69 -10.65
CA PHE A 54 1.04 33.40 -10.99
C PHE A 54 0.08 34.14 -10.07
N GLU A 55 -1.17 34.33 -10.54
CA GLU A 55 -2.26 34.79 -9.68
C GLU A 55 -2.59 33.71 -8.64
N CYS A 56 -2.19 33.97 -7.39
CA CYS A 56 -2.40 33.05 -6.27
C CYS A 56 -3.17 33.73 -5.13
N PRO A 57 -4.12 33.04 -4.50
CA PRO A 57 -4.65 31.70 -4.87
C PRO A 57 -5.62 31.78 -6.07
N LEU A 58 -5.85 30.64 -6.73
CA LEU A 58 -6.83 30.51 -7.80
C LEU A 58 -8.27 30.74 -7.28
N PRO A 59 -9.25 31.00 -8.17
CA PRO A 59 -10.66 31.09 -7.77
C PRO A 59 -11.21 29.77 -7.17
N THR A 60 -10.72 28.63 -7.66
CA THR A 60 -11.05 27.30 -7.11
C THR A 60 -10.01 26.91 -6.08
N ARG A 61 -10.46 26.63 -4.86
CA ARG A 61 -9.58 26.40 -3.70
C ARG A 61 -9.97 25.15 -2.95
N LEU A 62 -9.02 24.61 -2.21
CA LEU A 62 -9.27 23.53 -1.28
C LEU A 62 -9.76 24.11 0.05
N SER A 63 -10.69 23.40 0.69
CA SER A 63 -11.18 23.73 2.02
C SER A 63 -10.99 22.53 2.92
N ARG A 64 -10.62 22.77 4.18
CA ARG A 64 -10.50 21.71 5.17
C ARG A 64 -11.89 21.18 5.47
N LEU A 65 -12.06 19.86 5.32
CA LEU A 65 -13.31 19.16 5.59
C LEU A 65 -13.01 17.92 6.43
N ASP A 66 -13.94 17.56 7.30
CA ASP A 66 -13.83 16.39 8.18
C ASP A 66 -14.84 15.29 7.81
N LYS A 67 -15.21 15.21 6.53
CA LYS A 67 -16.22 14.25 6.04
C LYS A 67 -15.75 12.80 6.07
N THR A 68 -14.45 12.59 6.20
CA THR A 68 -13.81 11.27 6.28
C THR A 68 -13.32 10.97 7.70
N ALA A 69 -13.78 11.72 8.70
CA ALA A 69 -13.58 11.37 10.11
C ALA A 69 -14.02 9.92 10.33
N ASP A 70 -13.25 9.16 11.12
CA ASP A 70 -13.50 7.76 11.45
C ASP A 70 -13.49 6.78 10.25
N HIS A 71 -13.02 7.20 9.08
CA HIS A 71 -12.84 6.33 7.92
C HIS A 71 -11.37 5.94 7.73
N ILE A 72 -11.15 4.74 7.21
CA ILE A 72 -9.82 4.23 6.87
C ILE A 72 -9.61 4.38 5.36
N MET A 73 -8.50 5.01 4.96
CA MET A 73 -8.06 5.02 3.57
C MET A 73 -7.32 3.72 3.26
N ILE A 74 -7.83 2.94 2.31
CA ILE A 74 -7.26 1.64 1.92
C ILE A 74 -7.43 1.43 0.41
N ASP A 75 -6.44 0.82 -0.24
CA ASP A 75 -6.56 0.41 -1.64
C ASP A 75 -7.26 -0.96 -1.78
N GLY A 76 -7.78 -1.25 -2.98
CA GLY A 76 -8.56 -2.47 -3.22
C GLY A 76 -7.80 -3.77 -2.99
N ASN A 77 -6.50 -3.80 -3.30
CA ASN A 77 -5.68 -5.00 -3.13
C ASN A 77 -5.40 -5.27 -1.65
N THR A 78 -5.05 -4.24 -0.88
CA THR A 78 -4.88 -4.35 0.58
C THR A 78 -6.19 -4.73 1.26
N ALA A 79 -7.33 -4.17 0.83
CA ALA A 79 -8.65 -4.52 1.35
C ALA A 79 -9.01 -5.99 1.06
N ALA A 80 -8.75 -6.48 -0.16
CA ALA A 80 -8.98 -7.87 -0.52
C ALA A 80 -8.09 -8.85 0.28
N ALA A 81 -6.82 -8.49 0.45
CA ALA A 81 -5.89 -9.25 1.29
C ALA A 81 -6.37 -9.34 2.75
N PHE A 82 -6.82 -8.21 3.31
CA PHE A 82 -7.39 -8.16 4.65
C PHE A 82 -8.67 -9.02 4.77
N GLY A 83 -9.54 -8.96 3.75
CA GLY A 83 -10.72 -9.81 3.65
C GLY A 83 -10.40 -11.30 3.64
N CYS A 84 -9.32 -11.73 2.96
CA CYS A 84 -8.87 -13.12 2.96
C CYS A 84 -8.46 -13.58 4.36
N ILE A 85 -7.71 -12.75 5.10
CA ILE A 85 -7.30 -13.03 6.47
C ILE A 85 -8.51 -13.15 7.39
N TYR A 86 -9.45 -12.22 7.26
CA TYR A 86 -10.71 -12.21 8.02
C TYR A 86 -11.55 -13.45 7.75
N ALA A 87 -11.66 -13.87 6.49
CA ALA A 87 -12.36 -15.09 6.07
C ALA A 87 -11.70 -16.39 6.55
N GLY A 88 -10.49 -16.33 7.11
CA GLY A 88 -9.82 -17.50 7.67
C GLY A 88 -8.77 -18.14 6.76
N ALA A 89 -8.37 -17.50 5.66
CA ALA A 89 -7.38 -18.04 4.74
C ALA A 89 -6.06 -18.38 5.46
N THR A 90 -5.61 -19.63 5.36
CA THR A 90 -4.32 -20.09 5.89
C THR A 90 -3.35 -20.56 4.80
N VAL A 91 -3.81 -20.71 3.56
CA VAL A 91 -2.98 -21.16 2.44
C VAL A 91 -3.17 -20.21 1.27
N GLY A 92 -2.08 -19.81 0.62
CA GLY A 92 -2.10 -19.02 -0.61
C GLY A 92 -1.01 -19.46 -1.59
N SER A 93 -1.36 -19.54 -2.89
CA SER A 93 -0.39 -19.71 -3.96
C SER A 93 -0.69 -18.73 -5.08
N TRP A 94 0.34 -18.15 -5.70
CA TRP A 94 0.14 -17.21 -6.80
C TRP A 94 1.19 -17.36 -7.91
N TYR A 95 0.98 -16.56 -8.96
CA TYR A 95 2.01 -16.17 -9.93
C TYR A 95 2.11 -14.65 -9.97
N PRO A 96 3.31 -14.04 -9.93
CA PRO A 96 3.45 -12.59 -9.98
C PRO A 96 2.97 -12.03 -11.33
N ILE A 97 1.86 -11.30 -11.31
CA ILE A 97 1.31 -10.56 -12.45
C ILE A 97 0.80 -9.19 -11.97
N THR A 98 0.90 -8.17 -12.82
CA THR A 98 0.29 -6.85 -12.57
C THR A 98 -1.19 -6.94 -12.90
N PRO A 99 -2.12 -6.45 -12.05
CA PRO A 99 -1.94 -5.66 -10.82
C PRO A 99 -2.05 -6.45 -9.51
N SER A 100 -2.16 -7.79 -9.53
CA SER A 100 -2.46 -8.61 -8.34
C SER A 100 -1.25 -8.86 -7.42
N THR A 101 -0.04 -8.48 -7.84
CA THR A 101 1.17 -8.67 -7.03
C THR A 101 1.10 -7.92 -5.69
N SER A 102 0.56 -6.70 -5.62
CA SER A 102 0.48 -6.01 -4.32
C SER A 102 -0.54 -6.64 -3.36
N LEU A 103 -1.58 -7.31 -3.88
CA LEU A 103 -2.58 -7.99 -3.06
C LEU A 103 -1.93 -9.06 -2.19
N PHE A 104 -1.16 -9.96 -2.81
CA PHE A 104 -0.61 -11.09 -2.06
C PHE A 104 0.73 -10.83 -1.39
N ASP A 105 1.44 -9.75 -1.76
CA ASP A 105 2.45 -9.17 -0.86
C ASP A 105 1.77 -8.70 0.44
N ALA A 106 0.66 -7.96 0.37
CA ALA A 106 -0.12 -7.55 1.54
C ALA A 106 -0.70 -8.74 2.32
N PHE A 107 -1.22 -9.77 1.64
CA PHE A 107 -1.69 -10.99 2.28
C PHE A 107 -0.59 -11.70 3.07
N GLY A 108 0.62 -11.79 2.49
CA GLY A 108 1.78 -12.37 3.16
C GLY A 108 2.17 -11.58 4.41
N ASP A 109 2.15 -10.25 4.35
CA ASP A 109 2.47 -9.40 5.50
C ASP A 109 1.40 -9.49 6.60
N PHE A 110 0.12 -9.54 6.24
CA PHE A 110 -0.94 -9.78 7.22
C PHE A 110 -0.88 -11.20 7.81
N CYS A 111 -0.53 -12.22 7.03
CA CYS A 111 -0.29 -13.57 7.54
C CYS A 111 0.81 -13.57 8.59
N LYS A 112 1.97 -12.95 8.31
CA LYS A 112 3.05 -12.84 9.31
C LYS A 112 2.58 -12.19 10.60
N LYS A 113 1.76 -11.15 10.50
CA LYS A 113 1.27 -10.38 11.65
C LYS A 113 0.19 -11.10 12.47
N PHE A 114 -0.77 -11.74 11.81
CA PHE A 114 -1.99 -12.27 12.46
C PHE A 114 -2.08 -13.79 12.51
N ARG A 115 -1.21 -14.51 11.78
CA ARG A 115 -1.20 -15.98 11.70
C ARG A 115 0.10 -16.60 12.23
N THR A 116 0.93 -15.82 12.90
CA THR A 116 2.06 -16.34 13.67
C THR A 116 1.64 -16.40 15.14
N ASP A 117 1.80 -17.56 15.77
CA ASP A 117 1.54 -17.68 17.21
C ASP A 117 2.64 -16.94 17.98
N GLU A 118 2.24 -15.97 18.81
CA GLU A 118 3.15 -15.14 19.61
C GLU A 118 3.97 -15.95 20.62
N LYS A 119 3.44 -17.08 21.11
CA LYS A 119 4.09 -17.89 22.15
C LYS A 119 5.07 -18.90 21.59
N SER A 120 4.72 -19.54 20.47
CA SER A 120 5.50 -20.63 19.88
C SER A 120 6.32 -20.21 18.65
N GLY A 121 6.01 -19.06 18.05
CA GLY A 121 6.61 -18.61 16.80
C GLY A 121 6.19 -19.46 15.59
N THR A 122 5.27 -20.42 15.75
CA THR A 122 4.84 -21.27 14.65
C THR A 122 3.98 -20.49 13.68
N GLN A 123 4.31 -20.60 12.40
CA GLN A 123 3.52 -20.00 11.32
C GLN A 123 2.32 -20.89 11.02
N ASN A 124 1.12 -20.40 11.30
CA ASN A 124 -0.14 -21.09 11.00
C ASN A 124 -0.65 -20.74 9.59
N TYR A 125 0.27 -20.50 8.66
CA TYR A 125 -0.04 -20.20 7.27
C TYR A 125 1.02 -20.76 6.31
N TRP A 126 0.63 -20.97 5.06
CA TRP A 126 1.55 -21.34 3.98
C TRP A 126 1.33 -20.47 2.76
N SER A 127 2.39 -19.83 2.26
CA SER A 127 2.35 -19.01 1.06
C SER A 127 3.43 -19.45 0.07
N SER A 128 3.08 -19.65 -1.20
CA SER A 128 4.05 -19.94 -2.26
C SER A 128 4.02 -18.94 -3.41
N LYS A 129 5.23 -18.47 -3.79
CA LYS A 129 5.47 -17.63 -4.97
C LYS A 129 6.15 -18.47 -6.04
N ARG A 130 5.46 -18.76 -7.15
CA ARG A 130 6.07 -19.44 -8.31
C ARG A 130 6.47 -18.44 -9.38
N LYS A 131 7.71 -18.54 -9.88
CA LYS A 131 8.31 -17.64 -10.89
C LYS A 131 8.30 -18.23 -12.32
N THR A 132 7.78 -19.43 -12.53
CA THR A 132 7.91 -20.16 -13.81
C THR A 132 6.55 -20.55 -14.40
N ASN A 133 6.48 -20.55 -15.73
CA ASN A 133 5.30 -20.77 -16.58
C ASN A 133 4.37 -21.90 -16.12
N TRP A 134 3.06 -21.61 -16.13
CA TRP A 134 1.98 -22.47 -15.68
C TRP A 134 1.51 -23.56 -16.68
N LEU A 135 2.08 -23.65 -17.89
CA LEU A 135 1.54 -24.56 -18.90
C LEU A 135 1.74 -26.08 -18.66
N PRO A 136 2.78 -26.60 -17.96
CA PRO A 136 2.91 -28.06 -17.86
C PRO A 136 2.30 -28.72 -16.61
N LEU A 137 1.92 -27.98 -15.55
CA LEU A 137 1.60 -28.60 -14.25
C LEU A 137 0.12 -28.69 -13.91
N ALA A 138 -0.74 -27.86 -14.51
CA ALA A 138 -2.19 -28.05 -14.41
C ALA A 138 -2.64 -29.36 -15.11
N TRP A 139 -1.81 -29.90 -16.01
CA TRP A 139 -2.02 -31.19 -16.68
C TRP A 139 -1.13 -32.31 -16.10
N ARG A 140 -0.61 -32.18 -14.88
CA ARG A 140 0.17 -33.27 -14.24
C ARG A 140 -0.32 -33.66 -12.85
N SER A 141 -1.35 -32.99 -12.34
CA SER A 141 -1.97 -33.32 -11.05
C SER A 141 -2.92 -34.53 -11.10
N GLU A 142 -3.13 -35.15 -12.26
CA GLU A 142 -3.83 -36.45 -12.34
C GLU A 142 -2.97 -37.64 -11.91
N GLN A 143 -1.65 -37.48 -11.68
CA GLN A 143 -0.79 -38.63 -11.42
C GLN A 143 -0.13 -38.70 -10.04
N HIS A 144 -0.02 -37.61 -9.28
CA HIS A 144 0.65 -37.67 -7.97
C HIS A 144 -0.12 -36.82 -6.96
N GLY A 145 -0.80 -37.51 -6.04
CA GLY A 145 -1.65 -36.91 -5.00
C GLY A 145 -0.93 -35.83 -4.23
N MET A 146 -1.36 -34.57 -4.42
CA MET A 146 -1.09 -33.52 -3.46
C MET A 146 -1.96 -33.76 -2.25
N ALA A 147 -1.31 -33.90 -1.09
CA ALA A 147 -1.95 -33.95 0.20
C ALA A 147 -2.85 -32.73 0.39
N LEU A 148 -4.14 -32.92 0.16
CA LEU A 148 -5.20 -32.07 0.66
C LEU A 148 -5.09 -32.11 2.18
N VAL A 149 -4.43 -31.10 2.77
CA VAL A 149 -4.46 -30.87 4.21
C VAL A 149 -5.92 -30.65 4.59
N HIS A 150 -6.48 -31.66 5.24
CA HIS A 150 -7.87 -31.80 5.59
C HIS A 150 -8.20 -30.88 6.78
N SER A 151 -8.27 -29.57 6.56
CA SER A 151 -8.76 -28.62 7.56
C SER A 151 -9.35 -27.36 6.91
N HIS A 152 -10.55 -27.49 6.33
CA HIS A 152 -11.67 -26.53 6.27
C HIS A 152 -11.45 -25.00 6.04
N ARG A 153 -10.27 -24.49 5.64
CA ARG A 153 -10.01 -23.05 5.40
C ARG A 153 -8.93 -22.78 4.34
N LEU A 154 -9.10 -23.36 3.14
CA LEU A 154 -8.21 -23.16 1.99
C LEU A 154 -8.72 -21.98 1.12
N VAL A 155 -7.90 -20.96 0.86
CA VAL A 155 -8.21 -19.92 -0.13
C VAL A 155 -7.14 -19.93 -1.22
N VAL A 156 -7.41 -20.61 -2.33
CA VAL A 156 -6.52 -20.59 -3.49
C VAL A 156 -6.88 -19.37 -4.35
N LEU A 157 -6.08 -18.31 -4.26
CA LEU A 157 -6.20 -17.13 -5.13
C LEU A 157 -5.48 -17.40 -6.46
N VAL A 158 -6.16 -18.07 -7.39
CA VAL A 158 -5.72 -18.13 -8.80
C VAL A 158 -6.37 -16.99 -9.56
N PHE A 159 -5.59 -15.96 -9.89
CA PHE A 159 -6.01 -14.94 -10.86
C PHE A 159 -5.46 -15.34 -12.25
N PRO A 160 -6.28 -15.29 -13.31
CA PRO A 160 -5.84 -15.53 -14.69
C PRO A 160 -4.89 -14.43 -15.21
#